data_AF-A0A7V0NDA1-F1
#
_entry.id   AF-A0A7V0NDA1-F1
#
_cell.length_a   1.000
_cell.length_b   1.000
_cell.length_c   1.000
_cell.angle_alpha   90.00
_cell.angle_beta   90.00
_cell.angle_gamma   90.00
#
_symmetry.space_group_name_H-M   'P 1'
#
loop_
_entity.id
_entity.type
_entity.pdbx_description
1 polymer ?
#
loop_
_entity_poly.entity_id
_entity_poly.type
_entity_poly.pdbx_seq_one_letter_code
_entity_poly.pdbx_strand_id
1 'polypeptide(L)'
;VQELKRRDVELTSLAPRFSGALEKAVDYRGDLEVFRRDLKAHVALAKALGGYRISLHSGSDKFSLYPLFAKEAEGLFHIKTAGTSYLVALEVVAERAPELFREIYRLSVERFAEDRVSYHLSTNTAALPSPEGLSDEELRRLLEEPDPRQVLHVAYGSVLQSPLGDELKRVLLDHESDYISLLERHLGRHLELLGVRG
;
A
#
# COMPACT_ATOMS: atom_id res chain seq x y z
N VAL A 1 10.68 6.00 -24.29
CA VAL A 1 10.32 4.76 -24.99
C VAL A 1 11.00 4.64 -26.36
N GLN A 2 10.87 5.62 -27.27
CA GLN A 2 11.56 5.56 -28.57
C GLN A 2 13.08 5.38 -28.44
N GLU A 3 13.72 6.04 -27.47
CA GLU A 3 15.14 5.86 -27.18
C GLU A 3 15.52 4.43 -26.77
N LEU A 4 14.63 3.74 -26.06
CA LEU A 4 14.83 2.36 -25.61
C LEU A 4 14.72 1.43 -26.81
N LYS A 5 13.70 1.63 -27.66
CA LYS A 5 13.54 0.91 -28.92
C LYS A 5 14.74 1.06 -29.85
N ARG A 6 15.29 2.28 -29.99
CA ARG A 6 16.48 2.53 -30.82
C ARG A 6 17.75 1.83 -30.32
N ARG A 7 17.75 1.37 -29.07
CA ARG A 7 18.85 0.65 -28.44
C ARG A 7 18.53 -0.83 -28.25
N ASP A 8 17.48 -1.33 -28.92
CA ASP A 8 17.00 -2.71 -28.84
C ASP A 8 16.70 -3.18 -27.40
N VAL A 9 16.27 -2.25 -26.54
CA VAL A 9 15.83 -2.55 -25.17
C VAL A 9 14.36 -2.93 -25.19
N GLU A 10 14.05 -4.16 -24.77
CA GLU A 10 12.68 -4.63 -24.58
C GLU A 10 12.05 -3.99 -23.34
N LEU A 11 10.90 -3.34 -23.52
CA LEU A 11 10.18 -2.67 -22.44
C LEU A 11 8.91 -3.45 -22.09
N THR A 12 8.91 -4.16 -20.96
CA THR A 12 7.73 -4.90 -20.48
C THR A 12 6.67 -3.99 -19.84
N SER A 13 7.12 -3.00 -19.07
CA SER A 13 6.22 -2.05 -18.39
C SER A 13 6.92 -0.74 -18.08
N LEU A 14 6.16 0.34 -18.02
CA LEU A 14 6.63 1.67 -17.61
C LEU A 14 5.79 2.17 -16.44
N ALA A 15 6.44 2.69 -15.40
CA ALA A 15 5.77 3.34 -14.28
C ALA A 15 5.89 4.87 -14.41
N PRO A 16 4.93 5.54 -15.07
CA PRO A 16 4.93 7.00 -15.11
C PRO A 16 4.61 7.58 -13.72
N ARG A 17 5.01 8.83 -13.52
CA ARG A 17 4.54 9.63 -12.38
C ARG A 17 3.22 10.26 -12.77
N PHE A 18 2.12 9.80 -12.17
CA PHE A 18 0.80 10.39 -12.36
C PHE A 18 0.64 11.70 -11.57
N SER A 19 -0.31 12.52 -12.00
CA SER A 19 -0.81 13.64 -11.21
C SER A 19 -1.44 13.16 -9.89
N GLY A 20 -1.52 14.05 -8.90
CA GLY A 20 -1.98 13.74 -7.54
C GLY A 20 -0.92 12.99 -6.71
N ALA A 21 -1.35 12.40 -5.60
CA ALA A 21 -0.48 11.74 -4.65
C ALA A 21 -0.84 10.25 -4.48
N LEU A 22 0.15 9.40 -4.75
CA LEU A 22 0.12 7.94 -4.56
C LEU A 22 0.95 7.56 -3.33
N GLU A 23 0.54 8.07 -2.17
CA GLU A 23 1.24 7.84 -0.92
C GLU A 23 1.10 6.39 -0.44
N LYS A 24 1.99 5.95 0.45
CA LYS A 24 1.92 4.59 1.00
C LYS A 24 0.71 4.46 1.93
N ALA A 25 0.17 3.25 2.00
CA ALA A 25 -0.89 2.82 2.91
C ALA A 25 -2.28 3.46 2.77
N VAL A 26 -2.45 4.51 1.96
CA VAL A 26 -3.71 5.26 1.83
C VAL A 26 -4.21 5.29 0.39
N ASP A 27 -5.47 5.66 0.20
CA ASP A 27 -6.05 5.86 -1.13
C ASP A 27 -5.43 7.09 -1.85
N TYR A 28 -5.68 7.20 -3.15
CA TYR A 28 -5.23 8.31 -3.98
C TYR A 28 -5.80 9.64 -3.50
N ARG A 29 -4.95 10.68 -3.52
CA ARG A 29 -5.35 12.06 -3.26
C ARG A 29 -5.13 12.91 -4.51
N GLY A 30 -6.22 13.39 -5.11
CA GLY A 30 -6.17 14.28 -6.27
C GLY A 30 -7.46 14.23 -7.09
N ASP A 31 -7.44 14.89 -8.24
CA ASP A 31 -8.55 14.90 -9.19
C ASP A 31 -8.52 13.60 -10.04
N LEU A 32 -9.61 12.84 -10.00
CA LEU A 32 -9.76 11.58 -10.74
C LEU A 32 -9.85 11.78 -12.25
N GLU A 33 -10.41 12.89 -12.72
CA GLU A 33 -10.50 13.20 -14.15
C GLU A 33 -9.15 13.64 -14.72
N VAL A 34 -8.35 14.37 -13.92
CA VAL A 34 -6.95 14.66 -14.28
C VAL A 34 -6.17 13.36 -14.38
N PHE A 35 -6.28 12.47 -13.39
CA PHE A 35 -5.65 11.15 -13.43
C PHE A 35 -6.10 10.34 -14.67
N ARG A 36 -7.40 10.33 -14.97
CA ARG A 36 -7.96 9.65 -16.15
C ARG A 36 -7.35 10.15 -17.45
N ARG A 37 -7.27 11.47 -17.62
CA ARG A 37 -6.70 12.09 -18.81
C ARG A 37 -5.24 11.68 -18.99
N ASP A 38 -4.45 11.75 -17.93
CA ASP A 38 -3.04 11.39 -17.94
C ASP A 38 -2.86 9.89 -18.25
N LEU A 39 -3.69 9.02 -17.65
CA LEU A 39 -3.72 7.60 -17.92
C LEU A 39 -4.04 7.30 -19.39
N LYS A 40 -5.09 7.91 -19.96
CA LYS A 40 -5.45 7.73 -21.37
C LYS A 40 -4.30 8.10 -22.30
N ALA A 41 -3.59 9.20 -22.01
CA ALA A 41 -2.42 9.58 -22.78
C ALA A 41 -1.31 8.53 -22.69
N HIS A 42 -1.02 8.01 -21.49
CA HIS A 42 -0.02 6.96 -21.30
C HIS A 42 -0.41 5.63 -21.97
N VAL A 43 -1.68 5.22 -21.91
CA VAL A 43 -2.18 4.02 -22.57
C VAL A 43 -2.11 4.16 -24.09
N ALA A 44 -2.47 5.32 -24.65
CA ALA A 44 -2.33 5.58 -26.08
C ALA A 44 -0.88 5.45 -26.56
N LEU A 45 0.07 6.00 -25.78
CA LEU A 45 1.50 5.85 -26.04
C LEU A 45 1.95 4.39 -25.94
N ALA A 46 1.48 3.65 -24.93
CA ALA A 46 1.78 2.24 -24.77
C ALA A 46 1.34 1.42 -25.99
N LYS A 47 0.09 1.58 -26.42
CA LYS A 47 -0.47 0.93 -27.61
C LYS A 47 0.33 1.28 -28.88
N ALA A 48 0.63 2.55 -29.10
CA ALA A 48 1.39 3.01 -30.28
C ALA A 48 2.85 2.54 -30.29
N LEU A 49 3.46 2.34 -29.12
CA LEU A 49 4.88 2.08 -28.97
C LEU A 49 5.18 0.65 -28.49
N GLY A 50 4.38 -0.34 -28.86
CA GLY A 50 4.72 -1.76 -28.70
C GLY A 50 4.04 -2.49 -27.55
N GLY A 51 2.96 -1.94 -26.99
CA GLY A 51 2.06 -2.66 -26.10
C GLY A 51 2.60 -2.92 -24.69
N TYR A 52 3.53 -2.12 -24.19
CA TYR A 52 4.03 -2.26 -22.82
C TYR A 52 2.93 -1.94 -21.79
N ARG A 53 3.03 -2.53 -20.59
CA ARG A 53 2.05 -2.29 -19.52
C ARG A 53 2.30 -0.97 -18.79
N ILE A 54 1.23 -0.32 -18.36
CA ILE A 54 1.29 0.81 -17.44
C ILE A 54 1.38 0.28 -16.01
N SER A 55 2.48 0.57 -15.33
CA SER A 55 2.76 0.08 -13.98
C SER A 55 2.40 1.11 -12.93
N LEU A 56 1.48 0.78 -12.02
CA LEU A 56 1.14 1.60 -10.85
C LEU A 56 2.05 1.22 -9.67
N HIS A 57 3.02 2.09 -9.37
CA HIS A 57 3.86 1.99 -8.18
C HIS A 57 3.15 2.59 -6.97
N SER A 58 3.46 2.11 -5.76
CA SER A 58 2.65 2.38 -4.56
C SER A 58 1.17 2.03 -4.81
N GLY A 59 0.97 0.96 -5.59
CA GLY A 59 -0.33 0.65 -6.17
C GLY A 59 -1.33 0.17 -5.15
N SER A 60 -0.88 -0.42 -4.04
CA SER A 60 -1.73 -0.88 -2.94
C SER A 60 -2.63 0.22 -2.37
N ASP A 61 -3.83 -0.21 -1.94
CA ASP A 61 -4.86 0.58 -1.27
C ASP A 61 -5.40 1.76 -2.09
N LYS A 62 -5.10 1.84 -3.39
CA LYS A 62 -5.61 2.87 -4.30
C LYS A 62 -6.99 2.53 -4.86
N PHE A 63 -7.90 2.14 -3.97
CA PHE A 63 -9.20 1.57 -4.33
C PHE A 63 -10.03 2.49 -5.22
N SER A 64 -10.00 3.81 -4.98
CA SER A 64 -10.68 4.79 -5.84
C SER A 64 -10.19 4.80 -7.28
N LEU A 65 -8.92 4.42 -7.53
CA LEU A 65 -8.34 4.39 -8.87
C LEU A 65 -8.62 3.11 -9.62
N TYR A 66 -8.75 1.96 -8.95
CA TYR A 66 -8.72 0.66 -9.63
C TYR A 66 -9.79 0.47 -10.71
N PRO A 67 -11.08 0.80 -10.51
CA PRO A 67 -12.09 0.60 -11.56
C PRO A 67 -11.79 1.44 -12.81
N LEU A 68 -11.35 2.68 -12.60
CA LEU A 68 -10.97 3.59 -13.67
C LEU A 68 -9.68 3.11 -14.36
N PHE A 69 -8.69 2.72 -13.58
CA PHE A 69 -7.39 2.27 -14.08
C PHE A 69 -7.53 1.00 -14.92
N ALA A 70 -8.27 -0.01 -14.43
CA ALA A 70 -8.53 -1.23 -15.16
C ALA A 70 -9.31 -1.00 -16.46
N LYS A 71 -10.35 -0.16 -16.40
CA LYS A 71 -11.17 0.19 -17.57
C LYS A 71 -10.34 0.85 -18.66
N GLU A 72 -9.58 1.88 -18.30
CA GLU A 72 -8.85 2.70 -19.28
C GLU A 72 -7.55 2.04 -19.75
N ALA A 73 -6.95 1.17 -18.95
CA ALA A 73 -5.76 0.43 -19.35
C ALA A 73 -6.08 -0.80 -20.24
N GLU A 74 -7.33 -1.26 -20.29
CA GLU A 74 -7.78 -2.36 -21.16
C GLU A 74 -6.89 -3.61 -21.05
N GLY A 75 -6.50 -3.98 -19.82
CA GLY A 75 -5.62 -5.12 -19.55
C GLY A 75 -4.11 -4.84 -19.70
N LEU A 76 -3.70 -3.67 -20.20
CA LEU A 76 -2.30 -3.24 -20.28
C LEU A 76 -1.82 -2.61 -18.98
N PHE A 77 -2.01 -3.30 -17.86
CA PHE A 77 -1.60 -2.78 -16.56
C PHE A 77 -0.76 -3.75 -15.74
N HIS A 78 -0.02 -3.19 -14.80
CA HIS A 78 0.73 -3.89 -13.78
C HIS A 78 0.59 -3.11 -12.48
N ILE A 79 0.40 -3.79 -11.35
CA ILE A 79 0.25 -3.15 -10.04
C ILE A 79 1.24 -3.75 -9.07
N LYS A 80 1.98 -2.89 -8.38
CA LYS A 80 2.89 -3.30 -7.31
C LYS A 80 2.24 -3.08 -5.94
N THR A 81 2.01 -4.18 -5.24
CA THR A 81 1.77 -4.20 -3.79
C THR A 81 3.06 -4.59 -3.06
N ALA A 82 3.18 -4.23 -1.79
CA ALA A 82 4.28 -4.66 -0.92
C ALA A 82 3.88 -4.45 0.55
N GLY A 83 3.96 -3.20 1.03
CA GLY A 83 3.80 -2.90 2.46
C GLY A 83 2.41 -3.12 3.05
N THR A 84 1.36 -3.27 2.25
CA THR A 84 0.02 -3.60 2.80
C THR A 84 -0.02 -4.99 3.42
N SER A 85 0.78 -5.94 2.94
CA SER A 85 0.84 -7.28 3.54
C SER A 85 1.39 -7.25 4.97
N TYR A 86 2.26 -6.27 5.28
CA TYR A 86 2.70 -5.99 6.65
C TYR A 86 1.58 -5.37 7.49
N LEU A 87 0.80 -4.45 6.92
CA LEU A 87 -0.36 -3.88 7.63
C LEU A 87 -1.43 -4.94 7.92
N VAL A 88 -1.67 -5.87 7.00
CA VAL A 88 -2.55 -7.04 7.24
C VAL A 88 -1.99 -7.94 8.35
N ALA A 89 -0.67 -8.12 8.43
CA ALA A 89 -0.08 -8.85 9.55
C ALA A 89 -0.35 -8.14 10.88
N LEU A 90 -0.29 -6.81 10.89
CA LEU A 90 -0.64 -6.02 12.08
C LEU A 90 -2.13 -6.11 12.44
N GLU A 91 -3.05 -6.37 11.50
CA GLU A 91 -4.46 -6.66 11.81
C GLU A 91 -4.57 -7.92 12.69
N VAL A 92 -3.81 -8.98 12.36
CA VAL A 92 -3.74 -10.21 13.18
C VAL A 92 -3.20 -9.89 14.56
N VAL A 93 -2.10 -9.13 14.64
CA VAL A 93 -1.48 -8.79 15.93
C VAL A 93 -2.41 -7.93 16.78
N ALA A 94 -3.11 -6.96 16.20
CA ALA A 94 -4.09 -6.13 16.92
C ALA A 94 -5.25 -6.96 17.50
N GLU A 95 -5.64 -8.05 16.84
CA GLU A 95 -6.70 -8.94 17.33
C GLU A 95 -6.20 -9.99 18.33
N ARG A 96 -5.04 -10.59 18.08
CA ARG A 96 -4.54 -11.77 18.82
C ARG A 96 -3.58 -11.41 19.95
N ALA A 97 -2.88 -10.29 19.84
CA ALA A 97 -1.88 -9.82 20.79
C ALA A 97 -1.94 -8.28 20.92
N PRO A 98 -3.04 -7.72 21.45
CA PRO A 98 -3.27 -6.27 21.48
C PRO A 98 -2.15 -5.52 22.21
N GLU A 99 -1.59 -6.07 23.28
CA GLU A 99 -0.45 -5.45 23.99
C GLU A 99 0.80 -5.34 23.11
N LEU A 100 1.11 -6.38 22.33
CA LEU A 100 2.20 -6.32 21.33
C LEU A 100 1.90 -5.25 20.27
N PHE A 101 0.65 -5.15 19.82
CA PHE A 101 0.25 -4.09 18.88
C PHE A 101 0.43 -2.69 19.47
N ARG A 102 0.11 -2.47 20.76
CA ARG A 102 0.36 -1.19 21.45
C ARG A 102 1.85 -0.84 21.44
N GLU A 103 2.72 -1.80 21.72
CA GLU A 103 4.17 -1.61 21.69
C GLU A 103 4.70 -1.30 20.29
N ILE A 104 4.23 -2.03 19.28
CA ILE A 104 4.57 -1.77 17.87
C ILE A 104 4.12 -0.37 17.45
N TYR A 105 2.89 0.02 17.80
CA TYR A 105 2.38 1.34 17.46
C TYR A 105 3.18 2.45 18.15
N ARG A 106 3.51 2.29 19.44
CA ARG A 106 4.35 3.24 20.19
C ARG A 106 5.72 3.42 19.53
N LEU A 107 6.41 2.32 19.22
CA LEU A 107 7.68 2.36 18.50
C LEU A 107 7.54 3.03 17.14
N SER A 108 6.45 2.73 16.42
CA SER A 108 6.21 3.29 15.08
C SER A 108 6.02 4.81 15.14
N VAL A 109 5.31 5.33 16.15
CA VAL A 109 5.15 6.77 16.39
C VAL A 109 6.50 7.41 16.73
N GLU A 110 7.28 6.80 17.62
CA GLU A 110 8.61 7.29 18.00
C GLU A 110 9.57 7.36 16.81
N ARG A 111 9.61 6.32 15.99
CA ARG A 111 10.51 6.18 14.84
C ARG A 111 10.03 6.94 13.60
N PHE A 112 8.81 7.44 13.59
CA PHE A 112 8.17 7.97 12.38
C PHE A 112 9.00 9.05 11.68
N ALA A 113 9.58 9.98 12.43
CA ALA A 113 10.36 11.09 11.88
C ALA A 113 11.59 10.62 11.08
N GLU A 114 12.23 9.54 11.53
CA GLU A 114 13.38 8.94 10.87
C GLU A 114 12.95 8.01 9.72
N ASP A 115 11.97 7.15 9.97
CA ASP A 115 11.58 6.10 9.03
C ASP A 115 10.84 6.65 7.82
N ARG A 116 10.21 7.84 7.95
CA ARG A 116 9.55 8.53 6.83
C ARG A 116 10.52 9.16 5.83
N VAL A 117 11.82 9.29 6.11
CA VAL A 117 12.76 10.10 5.29
C VAL A 117 12.79 9.66 3.82
N SER A 118 12.60 8.37 3.55
CA SER A 118 12.56 7.83 2.19
C SER A 118 11.15 7.82 1.55
N TYR A 119 10.14 8.34 2.24
CA TYR A 119 8.74 8.34 1.84
C TYR A 119 8.16 9.76 1.74
N HIS A 120 7.44 10.02 0.67
CA HIS A 120 6.63 11.23 0.56
C HIS A 120 5.24 10.96 1.16
N LEU A 121 4.99 11.47 2.37
CA LEU A 121 3.75 11.30 3.13
C LEU A 121 3.24 12.63 3.68
N SER A 122 1.92 12.81 3.67
CA SER A 122 1.21 13.96 4.27
C SER A 122 0.57 13.64 5.63
N THR A 123 1.10 12.63 6.33
CA THR A 123 0.67 12.21 7.66
C THR A 123 0.64 13.36 8.66
N ASN A 124 -0.48 13.54 9.36
CA ASN A 124 -0.58 14.48 10.48
C ASN A 124 -0.27 13.81 11.83
N THR A 125 0.94 14.02 12.34
CA THR A 125 1.37 13.41 13.61
C THR A 125 0.77 14.06 14.85
N ALA A 126 0.25 15.29 14.75
CA ALA A 126 -0.29 16.02 15.90
C ALA A 126 -1.63 15.46 16.40
N ALA A 127 -2.32 14.68 15.57
CA ALA A 127 -3.63 14.10 15.87
C ALA A 127 -3.58 12.61 16.23
N LEU A 128 -2.38 12.02 16.34
CA LEU A 128 -2.24 10.59 16.63
C LEU A 128 -2.68 10.29 18.08
N PRO A 129 -3.61 9.34 18.28
CA PRO A 129 -4.00 8.95 19.63
C PRO A 129 -2.86 8.19 20.32
N SER A 130 -2.77 8.32 21.65
CA SER A 130 -1.93 7.43 22.47
C SER A 130 -2.60 6.06 22.55
N PRO A 131 -1.84 4.96 22.38
CA PRO A 131 -2.41 3.62 22.46
C PRO A 131 -2.81 3.23 23.90
N GLU A 132 -2.28 3.86 24.95
CA GLU A 132 -2.46 3.43 26.35
C GLU A 132 -3.88 3.64 26.92
N GLY A 133 -4.80 4.25 26.17
CA GLY A 133 -6.21 4.43 26.56
C GLY A 133 -7.23 3.79 25.62
N LEU A 134 -6.78 3.16 24.53
CA LEU A 134 -7.66 2.61 23.51
C LEU A 134 -8.13 1.21 23.88
N SER A 135 -9.42 0.92 23.70
CA SER A 135 -9.93 -0.45 23.68
C SER A 135 -9.33 -1.25 22.52
N ASP A 136 -9.42 -2.58 22.58
CA ASP A 136 -8.93 -3.45 21.50
C ASP A 136 -9.67 -3.22 20.17
N GLU A 137 -10.91 -2.74 20.22
CA GLU A 137 -11.62 -2.29 19.02
C GLU A 137 -11.01 -1.00 18.45
N GLU A 138 -10.73 -0.02 19.30
CA GLU A 138 -10.11 1.24 18.87
C GLU A 138 -8.67 1.05 18.36
N LEU A 139 -7.90 0.10 18.92
CA LEU A 139 -6.60 -0.28 18.39
C LEU A 139 -6.68 -0.78 16.94
N ARG A 140 -7.66 -1.63 16.64
CA ARG A 140 -7.88 -2.14 15.28
C ARG A 140 -8.23 -1.01 14.31
N ARG A 141 -8.99 -0.01 14.75
CA ARG A 141 -9.34 1.16 13.92
C ARG A 141 -8.12 2.00 13.51
N LEU A 142 -7.01 1.96 14.25
CA LEU A 142 -5.77 2.64 13.83
C LEU A 142 -5.23 2.11 12.48
N LEU A 143 -5.51 0.85 12.13
CA LEU A 143 -5.11 0.29 10.84
C LEU A 143 -6.00 0.75 9.69
N GLU A 144 -7.14 1.39 9.97
CA GLU A 144 -8.10 1.90 8.98
C GLU A 144 -7.94 3.42 8.77
N GLU A 145 -7.48 4.13 9.79
CA GLU A 145 -7.28 5.58 9.73
C GLU A 145 -6.02 5.95 8.93
N PRO A 146 -6.08 6.97 8.04
CA PRO A 146 -4.96 7.29 7.16
C PRO A 146 -3.65 7.59 7.87
N ASP A 147 -3.68 8.43 8.91
CA ASP A 147 -2.45 8.89 9.57
C ASP A 147 -1.78 7.76 10.39
N PRO A 148 -2.46 7.05 11.30
CA PRO A 148 -1.85 5.95 12.04
C PRO A 148 -1.41 4.80 11.12
N ARG A 149 -2.18 4.49 10.07
CA ARG A 149 -1.82 3.46 9.09
C ARG A 149 -0.55 3.81 8.31
N GLN A 150 -0.31 5.08 7.98
CA GLN A 150 0.93 5.53 7.37
C GLN A 150 2.13 5.42 8.32
N VAL A 151 1.94 5.78 9.59
CA VAL A 151 2.98 5.64 10.64
C VAL A 151 3.41 4.18 10.77
N LEU A 152 2.45 3.27 10.92
CA LEU A 152 2.70 1.83 10.99
C LEU A 152 3.41 1.33 9.73
N HIS A 153 2.96 1.74 8.53
CA HIS A 153 3.53 1.27 7.27
C HIS A 153 5.02 1.57 7.14
N VAL A 154 5.47 2.78 7.47
CA VAL A 154 6.87 3.16 7.25
C VAL A 154 7.80 2.59 8.32
N ALA A 155 7.30 2.34 9.51
CA ALA A 155 8.07 1.82 10.64
C ALA A 155 8.39 0.32 10.56
N TYR A 156 7.93 -0.39 9.51
CA TYR A 156 8.13 -1.84 9.37
C TYR A 156 9.60 -2.28 9.56
N GLY A 157 10.56 -1.49 9.06
CA GLY A 157 11.98 -1.76 9.19
C GLY A 157 12.44 -1.71 10.64
N SER A 158 12.11 -0.64 11.36
CA SER A 158 12.42 -0.48 12.78
C SER A 158 11.77 -1.57 13.64
N VAL A 159 10.50 -1.91 13.36
CA VAL A 159 9.79 -2.97 14.09
C VAL A 159 10.46 -4.32 13.87
N LEU A 160 10.70 -4.72 12.62
CA LEU A 160 11.28 -6.02 12.28
C LEU A 160 12.74 -6.19 12.73
N GLN A 161 13.47 -5.10 12.92
CA GLN A 161 14.85 -5.10 13.43
C GLN A 161 14.94 -5.02 14.96
N SER A 162 13.82 -4.80 15.64
CA SER A 162 13.71 -4.82 17.10
C SER A 162 13.26 -6.20 17.61
N PRO A 163 13.33 -6.47 18.92
CA PRO A 163 12.76 -7.70 19.51
C PRO A 163 11.26 -7.90 19.19
N LEU A 164 10.50 -6.82 18.97
CA LEU A 164 9.09 -6.89 18.57
C LEU A 164 8.91 -7.63 17.24
N GLY A 165 9.91 -7.60 16.35
CA GLY A 165 9.89 -8.30 15.08
C GLY A 165 9.82 -9.82 15.25
N ASP A 166 10.48 -10.37 16.26
CA ASP A 166 10.45 -11.82 16.52
C ASP A 166 9.15 -12.25 17.20
N GLU A 167 8.60 -11.40 18.09
CA GLU A 167 7.28 -11.62 18.67
C GLU A 167 6.16 -11.54 17.62
N LEU A 168 6.23 -10.55 16.72
CA LEU A 168 5.30 -10.42 15.59
C LEU A 168 5.33 -11.68 14.72
N LYS A 169 6.52 -12.19 14.35
CA LYS A 169 6.63 -13.44 13.57
C LYS A 169 6.01 -14.62 14.32
N ARG A 170 6.25 -14.73 15.64
CA ARG A 170 5.68 -15.81 16.46
C ARG A 170 4.15 -15.76 16.45
N VAL A 171 3.55 -14.58 16.67
CA VAL A 171 2.09 -14.42 16.61
C VAL A 171 1.55 -14.80 15.23
N LEU A 172 2.22 -14.42 14.14
CA LEU A 172 1.79 -14.78 12.79
C LEU A 172 1.91 -16.28 12.51
N LEU A 173 2.91 -16.98 13.06
CA LEU A 173 3.03 -18.43 12.95
C LEU A 173 1.94 -19.15 13.75
N ASP A 174 1.65 -18.68 14.96
CA ASP A 174 0.60 -19.24 15.82
C ASP A 174 -0.81 -19.01 15.22
N HIS A 175 -0.97 -17.98 14.37
CA HIS A 175 -2.23 -17.57 13.74
C HIS A 175 -2.14 -17.53 12.21
N GLU A 176 -1.38 -18.45 11.59
CA GLU A 176 -1.11 -18.45 10.15
C GLU A 176 -2.38 -18.45 9.30
N SER A 177 -3.39 -19.24 9.70
CA SER A 177 -4.68 -19.31 8.98
C SER A 177 -5.43 -17.98 8.98
N ASP A 178 -5.35 -17.21 10.07
CA ASP A 178 -5.97 -15.89 10.17
C ASP A 178 -5.26 -14.92 9.23
N TYR A 179 -3.92 -14.93 9.24
CA TYR A 179 -3.13 -14.08 8.36
C TYR A 179 -3.41 -14.35 6.88
N ILE A 180 -3.42 -15.63 6.47
CA ILE A 180 -3.72 -16.03 5.09
C ILE A 180 -5.13 -15.58 4.71
N SER A 181 -6.13 -15.82 5.55
CA SER A 181 -7.53 -15.44 5.28
C SER A 181 -7.71 -13.93 5.12
N LEU A 182 -7.06 -13.13 5.97
CA LEU A 182 -7.09 -11.67 5.88
C LEU A 182 -6.36 -11.18 4.63
N LEU A 183 -5.24 -11.80 4.27
CA LEU A 183 -4.47 -11.45 3.09
C LEU A 183 -5.25 -11.77 1.80
N GLU A 184 -5.89 -12.93 1.73
CA GLU A 184 -6.78 -13.32 0.64
C GLU A 184 -7.93 -12.32 0.48
N ARG A 185 -8.58 -11.94 1.58
CA ARG A 185 -9.64 -10.92 1.56
C ARG A 185 -9.11 -9.56 1.08
N HIS A 186 -7.98 -9.12 1.59
CA HIS A 186 -7.40 -7.81 1.30
C HIS A 186 -6.92 -7.71 -0.16
N LEU A 187 -6.14 -8.69 -0.63
CA LEU A 187 -5.67 -8.75 -2.02
C LEU A 187 -6.80 -9.14 -2.99
N GLY A 188 -7.76 -9.95 -2.55
CA GLY A 188 -8.97 -10.27 -3.31
C GLY A 188 -9.76 -9.01 -3.67
N ARG A 189 -9.96 -8.09 -2.72
CA ARG A 189 -10.58 -6.78 -2.98
C ARG A 189 -9.80 -5.96 -4.02
N HIS A 190 -8.46 -6.04 -4.02
CA HIS A 190 -7.65 -5.39 -5.05
C HIS A 190 -7.96 -5.95 -6.43
N LEU A 191 -7.92 -7.29 -6.57
CA LEU A 191 -8.17 -7.98 -7.83
C LEU A 191 -9.59 -7.76 -8.35
N GLU A 192 -10.58 -7.81 -7.46
CA GLU A 192 -11.99 -7.58 -7.79
C GLU A 192 -12.22 -6.19 -8.37
N LEU A 193 -11.71 -5.15 -7.71
CA LEU A 193 -11.84 -3.76 -8.17
C LEU A 193 -11.05 -3.48 -9.46
N LEU A 194 -10.05 -4.32 -9.76
CA LEU A 194 -9.32 -4.32 -11.03
C LEU A 194 -10.02 -5.15 -12.12
N GLY A 195 -11.17 -5.76 -11.82
CA GLY A 195 -11.91 -6.60 -12.74
C GLY A 195 -11.21 -7.91 -13.10
N VAL A 196 -10.22 -8.34 -12.31
CA VAL A 196 -9.55 -9.64 -12.48
C VAL A 196 -10.46 -10.71 -11.88
N ARG A 197 -10.96 -11.61 -12.73
CA ARG A 197 -11.72 -12.78 -12.28
C ARG A 197 -10.75 -13.90 -11.95
N GLY A 198 -10.92 -14.49 -10.75
CA GLY A 198 -10.24 -15.72 -10.34
C GLY A 198 -10.79 -16.95 -11.04
#